data_AF-F9WSM0-F1
#
_entry.id   AF-F9WSM0-F1
#
_cell.length_a   1.000
_cell.length_b   1.000
_cell.length_c   1.000
_cell.angle_alpha   90.00
_cell.angle_beta   90.00
_cell.angle_gamma   90.00
#
_symmetry.space_group_name_H-M   'P 1'
#
loop_
_entity.id
_entity.type
_entity.pdbx_description
1 polymer ?
#
loop_
_entity_poly.entity_id
_entity_poly.type
_entity_poly.pdbx_seq_one_letter_code
_entity_poly.pdbx_strand_id
1 'polypeptide(L)'
;MDEITADKKIEEGQRISGKMDGYIIFDVSKTFVPYLKFSLCRWGCIALSSPNTKNFAEWKKLKSALPIYINCYSRREIMAFHAFQERCVLRTDEEYVGAREQIELDWTEIRTRIREVGPLPRYIFDEDVFDDRLKEVEKALESITESDMERYMKIFFGVREWIEDGTTHKIIRLVWSSIGGHASCRNYPASVVIAKELIGRVAHHFAGASCLLKMLMMPGVDGAAVLEKIGMCAFMYKSVVDEVVGKMNYLPRTEDDAMQPSVLTGVNPADRFAQGHRIVGFGSGTRRQVTRLGRDDLIPRVLYIPDIPNFPVVDGFYFVEAPPECGVGGAGGVRWRNWTFVGVQVTKAGKRDTNSGAVASFMRRMKQCIVDWEQLKDQISWEIIYVQGRDSIAIRERQVCRMIATEERENEERELTDEERRRMEERAQLLREH
;
A
#
# COMPACT_ATOMS: atom_id res chain seq x y z
N MET A 1 -28.61 40.89 24.28
CA MET A 1 -29.73 40.10 23.73
C MET A 1 -29.19 39.27 22.58
N ASP A 2 -28.65 38.07 22.77
CA ASP A 2 -28.64 37.22 23.97
C ASP A 2 -27.23 36.70 24.24
N GLU A 3 -26.84 36.80 25.51
CA GLU A 3 -25.62 36.25 26.09
C GLU A 3 -25.71 34.71 26.11
N ILE A 4 -24.75 34.03 25.49
CA ILE A 4 -24.49 32.62 25.80
C ILE A 4 -23.46 32.61 26.93
N THR A 5 -24.00 32.56 28.15
CA THR A 5 -23.28 32.37 29.40
C THR A 5 -22.37 31.15 29.34
N ALA A 6 -21.09 31.38 29.63
CA ALA A 6 -20.20 30.39 30.19
C ALA A 6 -20.75 29.95 31.55
N ASP A 7 -21.26 28.72 31.63
CA ASP A 7 -21.19 27.83 32.80
C ASP A 7 -22.13 26.64 32.60
N LYS A 8 -21.60 25.59 31.99
CA LYS A 8 -21.94 24.23 32.41
C LYS A 8 -20.63 23.50 32.67
N LYS A 9 -20.14 23.67 33.89
CA LYS A 9 -19.29 22.68 34.55
C LYS A 9 -19.90 21.30 34.29
N ILE A 10 -19.17 20.45 33.58
CA ILE A 10 -19.42 19.02 33.56
C ILE A 10 -18.95 18.50 34.93
N GLU A 11 -19.79 18.69 35.94
CA GLU A 11 -19.72 17.94 37.19
C GLU A 11 -20.52 16.65 36.99
N GLU A 12 -19.84 15.62 36.51
CA GLU A 12 -20.20 14.22 36.81
C GLU A 12 -18.94 13.36 36.70
N GLY A 13 -17.95 13.72 37.51
CA GLY A 13 -16.96 12.76 37.96
C GLY A 13 -17.64 11.80 38.93
N GLN A 14 -18.35 10.79 38.42
CA GLN A 14 -18.62 9.60 39.21
C GLN A 14 -17.26 9.05 39.66
N ARG A 15 -16.96 9.20 40.95
CA ARG A 15 -15.80 8.60 41.60
C ARG A 15 -15.94 7.08 41.48
N ILE A 16 -15.39 6.51 40.43
CA ILE A 16 -15.17 5.07 40.32
C ILE A 16 -13.90 4.78 41.14
N SER A 17 -14.06 4.54 42.44
CA SER A 17 -12.98 4.07 43.32
C SER A 17 -12.67 2.57 43.10
N GLY A 18 -12.69 2.12 41.84
CA GLY A 18 -12.42 0.75 41.41
C GLY A 18 -11.18 0.72 40.52
N LYS A 19 -10.44 -0.40 40.58
CA LYS A 19 -9.29 -0.66 39.72
C LYS A 19 -9.72 -0.57 38.25
N MET A 20 -9.18 0.39 37.50
CA MET A 20 -9.40 0.48 36.06
C MET A 20 -8.75 -0.72 35.37
N ASP A 21 -9.45 -1.30 34.41
CA ASP A 21 -8.98 -2.43 33.61
C ASP A 21 -8.05 -1.99 32.47
N GLY A 22 -8.08 -0.69 32.12
CA GLY A 22 -7.19 -0.11 31.12
C GLY A 22 -7.66 1.27 30.62
N TYR A 23 -7.05 1.72 29.52
CA TYR A 23 -7.41 2.95 28.82
C TYR A 23 -7.71 2.68 27.34
N ILE A 24 -8.71 3.38 26.80
CA ILE A 24 -9.01 3.45 25.37
C ILE A 24 -8.63 4.86 24.90
N ILE A 25 -7.64 4.94 24.01
CA ILE A 25 -7.32 6.18 23.29
C ILE A 25 -8.13 6.16 22.00
N PHE A 26 -8.76 7.27 21.61
CA PHE A 26 -9.45 7.41 20.33
C PHE A 26 -9.53 8.85 19.87
N ASP A 27 -9.60 9.03 18.55
CA ASP A 27 -9.82 10.33 17.94
C ASP A 27 -11.32 10.67 17.92
N VAL A 28 -11.72 11.80 18.51
CA VAL A 28 -13.14 12.22 18.60
C VAL A 28 -13.52 13.19 17.50
N SER A 29 -14.75 13.09 17.00
CA SER A 29 -15.43 14.22 16.35
C SER A 29 -16.58 14.69 17.24
N LYS A 30 -17.19 15.84 16.91
CA LYS A 30 -18.40 16.31 17.59
C LYS A 30 -19.55 15.30 17.51
N THR A 31 -19.54 14.42 16.51
CA THR A 31 -20.57 13.41 16.22
C THR A 31 -20.18 12.02 16.71
N PHE A 32 -18.89 11.66 16.67
CA PHE A 32 -18.38 10.38 17.17
C PHE A 32 -17.77 10.54 18.56
N VAL A 33 -18.59 10.18 19.54
CA VAL A 33 -18.24 10.23 20.95
C VAL A 33 -18.49 8.84 21.54
N PRO A 34 -17.46 7.96 21.53
CA PRO A 34 -17.57 6.59 22.01
C PRO A 34 -18.30 6.50 23.35
N TYR A 35 -17.89 7.31 24.34
CA TYR A 35 -18.40 7.22 25.71
C TYR A 35 -19.91 7.45 25.90
N LEU A 36 -20.63 8.07 24.94
CA LEU A 36 -22.06 8.36 25.11
C LEU A 36 -22.96 7.11 25.05
N LYS A 37 -22.49 5.99 24.48
CA LYS A 37 -23.24 4.73 24.43
C LYS A 37 -22.86 3.74 25.54
N PHE A 38 -21.86 4.04 26.38
CA PHE A 38 -21.26 3.02 27.23
C PHE A 38 -21.42 3.23 28.73
N SER A 39 -21.77 2.15 29.41
CA SER A 39 -21.34 1.89 30.78
C SER A 39 -19.86 1.43 30.79
N LEU A 40 -18.92 2.24 30.30
CA LEU A 40 -17.46 1.99 30.35
C LEU A 40 -16.91 2.13 31.79
N CYS A 41 -17.67 1.69 32.79
CA CYS A 41 -17.43 1.96 34.22
C CYS A 41 -16.09 1.39 34.75
N ARG A 42 -15.31 0.70 33.91
CA ARG A 42 -14.00 0.11 34.27
C ARG A 42 -12.84 0.49 33.34
N TRP A 43 -13.08 1.20 32.23
CA TRP A 43 -12.02 1.60 31.28
C TRP A 43 -11.97 3.12 31.14
N GLY A 44 -10.79 3.71 31.35
CA GLY A 44 -10.58 5.14 31.12
C GLY A 44 -10.61 5.47 29.63
N CYS A 45 -11.12 6.65 29.25
CA CYS A 45 -11.13 7.11 27.86
C CYS A 45 -10.24 8.34 27.69
N ILE A 46 -9.36 8.32 26.69
CA ILE A 46 -8.52 9.45 26.30
C ILE A 46 -8.96 9.88 24.90
N ALA A 47 -9.63 11.02 24.83
CA ALA A 47 -10.07 11.63 23.58
C ALA A 47 -8.96 12.51 22.99
N LEU A 48 -8.53 12.18 21.77
CA LEU A 48 -7.63 13.03 20.99
C LEU A 48 -8.46 14.03 20.20
N SER A 49 -8.15 15.32 20.36
CA SER A 49 -8.76 16.38 19.55
C SER A 49 -8.04 16.51 18.21
N SER A 50 -8.75 17.02 17.20
CA SER A 50 -8.12 17.34 15.90
C SER A 50 -6.90 18.23 16.08
N PRO A 51 -5.83 18.04 15.28
CA PRO A 51 -4.66 18.88 15.34
C PRO A 51 -5.02 20.36 15.20
N ASN A 52 -4.80 21.15 16.24
CA ASN A 52 -4.94 22.60 16.20
C ASN A 52 -3.55 23.22 16.32
N THR A 53 -3.15 23.96 15.29
CA THR A 53 -1.83 24.60 15.21
C THR A 53 -1.54 25.53 16.39
N LYS A 54 -2.57 26.17 16.96
CA LYS A 54 -2.43 26.99 18.18
C LYS A 54 -2.11 26.14 19.40
N ASN A 55 -2.82 25.03 19.60
CA ASN A 55 -2.58 24.11 20.72
C ASN A 55 -1.18 23.50 20.63
N PHE A 56 -0.76 23.07 19.43
CA PHE A 56 0.59 22.56 19.20
C PHE A 56 1.67 23.63 19.45
N ALA A 57 1.43 24.89 19.04
CA ALA A 57 2.36 25.98 19.31
C ALA A 57 2.52 26.26 20.81
N GLU A 58 1.45 26.16 21.59
CA GLU A 58 1.49 26.26 23.05
C GLU A 58 2.20 25.07 23.70
N TRP A 59 1.93 23.84 23.26
CA TRP A 59 2.63 22.64 23.75
C TRP A 59 4.12 22.65 23.43
N LYS A 60 4.51 23.12 22.23
CA LYS A 60 5.93 23.26 21.85
C LYS A 60 6.66 24.32 22.69
N LYS A 61 5.95 25.36 23.18
CA LYS A 61 6.52 26.37 24.09
C LYS A 61 6.78 25.80 25.49
N LEU A 62 5.98 24.85 25.95
CA LEU A 62 6.25 24.02 27.12
C LEU A 62 7.34 23.01 26.74
N LYS A 63 8.62 23.43 26.85
CA LYS A 63 9.86 22.81 26.32
C LYS A 63 10.14 21.32 26.64
N SER A 64 9.20 20.57 27.19
CA SER A 64 9.30 19.15 27.57
C SER A 64 8.25 18.25 26.90
N ALA A 65 7.32 18.79 26.09
CA ALA A 65 6.36 17.97 25.36
C ALA A 65 7.05 17.24 24.19
N LEU A 66 7.29 15.93 24.37
CA LEU A 66 7.73 15.06 23.29
C LEU A 66 6.53 14.78 22.36
N PRO A 67 6.69 14.90 21.04
CA PRO A 67 5.63 14.54 20.11
C PRO A 67 5.37 13.03 20.20
N ILE A 68 4.16 12.66 20.60
CA ILE A 68 3.71 11.26 20.60
C ILE A 68 3.05 11.00 19.24
N TYR A 69 3.74 10.25 18.39
CA TYR A 69 3.19 9.77 17.13
C TYR A 69 2.52 8.42 17.39
N ILE A 70 1.20 8.35 17.20
CA ILE A 70 0.44 7.12 17.31
C ILE A 70 0.07 6.70 15.89
N ASN A 71 0.37 5.44 15.53
CA ASN A 71 -0.09 4.88 14.26
C ASN A 71 -1.62 4.92 14.21
N CYS A 72 -2.18 5.11 13.00
CA CYS A 72 -3.60 4.83 12.82
C CYS A 72 -3.89 3.38 13.21
N TYR A 73 -5.12 3.14 13.70
CA TYR A 73 -5.58 1.78 13.97
C TYR A 73 -5.41 0.91 12.74
N SER A 74 -5.24 -0.35 13.00
CA SER A 74 -5.22 -1.37 11.99
C SER A 74 -6.62 -1.96 11.80
N ARG A 75 -6.85 -2.67 10.68
CA ARG A 75 -8.15 -3.29 10.43
C ARG A 75 -8.55 -4.25 11.56
N ARG A 76 -7.57 -4.95 12.15
CA ARG A 76 -7.80 -5.90 13.24
C ARG A 76 -8.16 -5.20 14.55
N GLU A 77 -7.53 -4.08 14.85
CA GLU A 77 -7.86 -3.30 16.05
C GLU A 77 -9.26 -2.71 15.95
N ILE A 78 -9.68 -2.25 14.77
CA ILE A 78 -11.06 -1.80 14.55
C ILE A 78 -12.04 -2.97 14.65
N MET A 79 -11.71 -4.14 14.10
CA MET A 79 -12.53 -5.34 14.23
C MET A 79 -12.72 -5.73 15.71
N ALA A 80 -11.63 -5.71 16.48
CA ALA A 80 -11.66 -6.01 17.90
C ALA A 80 -12.49 -4.98 18.67
N PHE A 81 -12.35 -3.69 18.32
CA PHE A 81 -13.17 -2.62 18.88
C PHE A 81 -14.66 -2.82 18.58
N HIS A 82 -15.03 -3.09 17.31
CA HIS A 82 -16.42 -3.39 16.91
C HIS A 82 -16.98 -4.58 17.70
N ALA A 83 -16.26 -5.71 17.72
CA ALA A 83 -16.69 -6.89 18.47
C ALA A 83 -16.85 -6.61 19.98
N PHE A 84 -15.99 -5.77 20.54
CA PHE A 84 -16.10 -5.32 21.93
C PHE A 84 -17.34 -4.45 22.16
N GLN A 85 -17.66 -3.53 21.24
CA GLN A 85 -18.88 -2.71 21.33
C GLN A 85 -20.14 -3.56 21.34
N GLU A 86 -20.25 -4.52 20.43
CA GLU A 86 -21.39 -5.43 20.35
C GLU A 86 -21.53 -6.28 21.62
N ARG A 87 -20.41 -6.82 22.13
CA ARG A 87 -20.40 -7.56 23.40
C ARG A 87 -20.80 -6.71 24.61
N CYS A 88 -20.55 -5.41 24.61
CA CYS A 88 -20.96 -4.54 25.71
C CYS A 88 -22.47 -4.29 25.74
N VAL A 89 -23.13 -4.37 24.58
CA VAL A 89 -24.58 -4.19 24.42
C VAL A 89 -25.31 -5.52 24.66
N LEU A 90 -24.78 -6.61 24.08
CA LEU A 90 -25.36 -7.95 24.11
C LEU A 90 -24.78 -8.72 25.30
N ARG A 91 -25.61 -9.03 26.30
CA ARG A 91 -25.18 -9.59 27.60
C ARG A 91 -25.46 -11.08 27.73
N THR A 92 -26.29 -11.66 26.86
CA THR A 92 -26.56 -13.11 26.84
C THR A 92 -26.22 -13.75 25.50
N ASP A 93 -26.05 -15.07 25.51
CA ASP A 93 -25.76 -15.85 24.30
C ASP A 93 -26.93 -15.81 23.31
N GLU A 94 -28.18 -15.78 23.79
CA GLU A 94 -29.37 -15.67 22.94
C GLU A 94 -29.44 -14.33 22.20
N GLU A 95 -29.09 -13.22 22.88
CA GLU A 95 -29.01 -11.88 22.27
C GLU A 95 -27.94 -11.86 21.18
N TYR A 96 -26.78 -12.48 21.44
CA TYR A 96 -25.72 -12.59 20.45
C TYR A 96 -26.14 -13.41 19.22
N VAL A 97 -26.77 -14.57 19.43
CA VAL A 97 -27.27 -15.42 18.34
C VAL A 97 -28.29 -14.66 17.50
N GLY A 98 -29.19 -13.91 18.13
CA GLY A 98 -30.20 -13.10 17.44
C GLY A 98 -29.63 -11.92 16.65
N ALA A 99 -28.55 -11.31 17.13
CA ALA A 99 -27.93 -10.14 16.50
C ALA A 99 -26.79 -10.49 15.51
N ARG A 100 -26.36 -11.75 15.45
CA ARG A 100 -25.16 -12.16 14.71
C ARG A 100 -25.12 -11.69 13.27
N GLU A 101 -26.23 -11.84 12.54
CA GLU A 101 -26.30 -11.42 11.13
C GLU A 101 -26.10 -9.91 10.99
N GLN A 102 -26.70 -9.12 11.90
CA GLN A 102 -26.54 -7.66 11.91
C GLN A 102 -25.09 -7.27 12.23
N ILE A 103 -24.46 -7.91 13.21
CA ILE A 103 -23.05 -7.67 13.57
C ILE A 103 -22.12 -7.93 12.38
N GLU A 104 -22.37 -9.01 11.64
CA GLU A 104 -21.59 -9.38 10.45
C GLU A 104 -21.83 -8.40 9.29
N LEU A 105 -23.06 -7.89 9.13
CA LEU A 105 -23.39 -6.83 8.16
C LEU A 105 -22.69 -5.51 8.52
N ASP A 106 -22.78 -5.07 9.77
CA ASP A 106 -22.15 -3.83 10.26
C ASP A 106 -20.62 -3.91 10.09
N TRP A 107 -20.02 -5.05 10.37
CA TRP A 107 -18.60 -5.25 10.13
C TRP A 107 -18.24 -5.18 8.63
N THR A 108 -19.12 -5.65 7.75
CA THR A 108 -18.93 -5.55 6.30
C THR A 108 -18.98 -4.10 5.81
N GLU A 109 -19.91 -3.33 6.35
CA GLU A 109 -20.05 -1.88 6.15
C GLU A 109 -18.78 -1.14 6.61
N ILE A 110 -18.36 -1.32 7.87
CA ILE A 110 -17.15 -0.73 8.46
C ILE A 110 -15.92 -1.08 7.63
N ARG A 111 -15.78 -2.35 7.21
CA ARG A 111 -14.65 -2.79 6.38
C ARG A 111 -14.62 -2.07 5.04
N THR A 112 -15.78 -1.79 4.45
CA THR A 112 -15.88 -1.02 3.21
C THR A 112 -15.42 0.42 3.45
N ARG A 113 -15.91 1.07 4.51
CA ARG A 113 -15.51 2.43 4.86
C ARG A 113 -14.00 2.56 5.15
N ILE A 114 -13.40 1.58 5.83
CA ILE A 114 -11.94 1.50 6.04
C ILE A 114 -11.17 1.49 4.71
N ARG A 115 -11.68 0.81 3.68
CA ARG A 115 -11.01 0.75 2.37
C ARG A 115 -11.04 2.08 1.64
N GLU A 116 -12.10 2.86 1.81
CA GLU A 116 -12.32 4.15 1.14
C GLU A 116 -11.54 5.29 1.82
N VAL A 117 -11.68 5.45 3.14
CA VAL A 117 -11.12 6.61 3.87
C VAL A 117 -10.02 6.26 4.88
N GLY A 118 -9.75 4.97 5.06
CA GLY A 118 -8.72 4.47 5.98
C GLY A 118 -9.28 4.01 7.32
N PRO A 119 -8.45 3.35 8.15
CA PRO A 119 -8.85 2.84 9.46
C PRO A 119 -8.92 3.97 10.51
N LEU A 120 -9.87 4.88 10.32
CA LEU A 120 -10.06 6.09 11.12
C LEU A 120 -11.42 6.02 11.83
N PRO A 121 -11.47 5.63 13.12
CA PRO A 121 -12.72 5.45 13.88
C PRO A 121 -13.71 6.61 13.72
N ARG A 122 -13.19 7.85 13.70
CA ARG A 122 -13.96 9.08 13.50
C ARG A 122 -14.91 9.03 12.29
N TYR A 123 -14.53 8.37 11.21
CA TYR A 123 -15.23 8.43 9.91
C TYR A 123 -15.85 7.11 9.48
N ILE A 124 -15.70 6.01 10.21
CA ILE A 124 -16.11 4.68 9.73
C ILE A 124 -17.32 4.10 10.44
N PHE A 125 -17.65 4.59 11.64
CA PHE A 125 -18.79 4.08 12.42
C PHE A 125 -20.10 4.82 12.14
N ASP A 126 -20.05 5.99 11.53
CA ASP A 126 -21.20 6.84 11.23
C ASP A 126 -21.26 7.10 9.72
N GLU A 127 -22.43 6.90 9.11
CA GLU A 127 -22.62 6.98 7.66
C GLU A 127 -22.54 8.41 7.14
N ASP A 128 -23.19 9.37 7.80
CA ASP A 128 -23.18 10.78 7.38
C ASP A 128 -21.76 11.36 7.48
N VAL A 129 -21.05 11.03 8.55
CA VAL A 129 -19.66 11.46 8.76
C VAL A 129 -18.71 10.79 7.76
N PHE A 130 -18.99 9.53 7.40
CA PHE A 130 -18.27 8.82 6.35
C PHE A 130 -18.45 9.50 4.99
N ASP A 131 -19.69 9.81 4.61
CA ASP A 131 -20.02 10.42 3.32
C ASP A 131 -19.43 11.81 3.17
N ASP A 132 -19.47 12.61 4.24
CA ASP A 132 -18.79 13.91 4.25
C ASP A 132 -17.28 13.74 4.07
N ARG A 133 -16.68 12.76 4.77
CA ARG A 133 -15.25 12.47 4.62
C ARG A 133 -14.90 12.00 3.22
N LEU A 134 -15.76 11.21 2.58
CA LEU A 134 -15.56 10.75 1.22
C LEU A 134 -15.52 11.93 0.23
N LYS A 135 -16.47 12.87 0.33
CA LYS A 135 -16.48 14.10 -0.47
C LYS A 135 -15.24 14.96 -0.23
N GLU A 136 -14.77 15.03 1.02
CA GLU A 136 -13.53 15.73 1.34
C GLU A 136 -12.30 15.10 0.68
N VAL A 137 -12.23 13.77 0.67
CA VAL A 137 -11.15 12.99 0.01
C VAL A 137 -11.19 13.19 -1.49
N GLU A 138 -12.36 13.08 -2.12
CA GLU A 138 -12.55 13.32 -3.55
C GLU A 138 -12.09 14.72 -3.95
N LYS A 139 -12.56 15.75 -3.23
CA LYS A 139 -12.13 17.14 -3.47
C LYS A 139 -10.63 17.33 -3.27
N ALA A 140 -10.04 16.70 -2.26
CA ALA A 140 -8.61 16.76 -2.02
C ALA A 140 -7.83 16.13 -3.18
N LEU A 141 -8.27 14.99 -3.70
CA LEU A 141 -7.66 14.33 -4.85
C LEU A 141 -7.84 15.17 -6.13
N GLU A 142 -9.03 15.68 -6.41
CA GLU A 142 -9.30 16.55 -7.56
C GLU A 142 -8.46 17.83 -7.56
N SER A 143 -8.17 18.37 -6.39
CA SER A 143 -7.37 19.59 -6.24
C SER A 143 -5.88 19.42 -6.56
N ILE A 144 -5.40 18.18 -6.75
CA ILE A 144 -3.98 17.91 -7.03
C ILE A 144 -3.65 18.32 -8.47
N THR A 145 -2.99 19.47 -8.63
CA THR A 145 -2.42 19.93 -9.90
C THR A 145 -1.06 19.28 -10.20
N GLU A 146 -0.54 19.46 -11.42
CA GLU A 146 0.82 19.01 -11.78
C GLU A 146 1.90 19.65 -10.89
N SER A 147 1.76 20.94 -10.55
CA SER A 147 2.65 21.62 -9.59
C SER A 147 2.53 21.06 -8.17
N ASP A 148 1.35 20.60 -7.78
CA ASP A 148 1.14 19.98 -6.47
C ASP A 148 1.72 18.57 -6.43
N MET A 149 1.73 17.82 -7.55
CA MET A 149 2.33 16.48 -7.62
C MET A 149 3.80 16.49 -7.22
N GLU A 150 4.58 17.48 -7.66
CA GLU A 150 5.98 17.61 -7.21
C GLU A 150 6.09 17.83 -5.70
N ARG A 151 5.21 18.66 -5.13
CA ARG A 151 5.16 18.90 -3.69
C ARG A 151 4.75 17.63 -2.94
N TYR A 152 3.70 16.94 -3.38
CA TYR A 152 3.24 15.70 -2.78
C TYR A 152 4.29 14.61 -2.87
N MET A 153 5.03 14.53 -3.97
CA MET A 153 6.16 13.61 -4.08
C MET A 153 7.27 13.94 -3.10
N LYS A 154 7.66 15.21 -2.96
CA LYS A 154 8.62 15.61 -1.93
C LYS A 154 8.15 15.20 -0.52
N ILE A 155 6.87 15.32 -0.21
CA ILE A 155 6.30 14.84 1.06
C ILE A 155 6.35 13.31 1.13
N PHE A 156 5.91 12.62 0.07
CA PHE A 156 5.84 11.17 0.01
C PHE A 156 7.20 10.48 0.10
N PHE A 157 8.26 11.13 -0.37
CA PHE A 157 9.65 10.69 -0.26
C PHE A 157 10.38 11.20 0.99
N GLY A 158 9.70 11.95 1.88
CA GLY A 158 10.26 12.44 3.13
C GLY A 158 11.27 13.59 2.97
N VAL A 159 11.29 14.22 1.80
CA VAL A 159 12.17 15.35 1.45
C VAL A 159 11.63 16.66 2.01
N ARG A 160 10.32 16.74 2.16
CA ARG A 160 9.63 17.88 2.76
C ARG A 160 8.67 17.39 3.84
N GLU A 161 8.71 18.06 4.99
CA GLU A 161 7.68 17.84 6.01
C GLU A 161 6.32 18.24 5.49
N TRP A 162 5.31 17.48 5.89
CA TRP A 162 3.94 17.86 5.64
C TRP A 162 3.56 19.09 6.49
N ILE A 163 2.89 20.05 5.86
CA ILE A 163 2.29 21.21 6.53
C ILE A 163 0.77 21.10 6.47
N GLU A 164 0.08 21.33 7.59
CA GLU A 164 -1.39 21.30 7.62
C GLU A 164 -1.96 22.31 6.62
N ASP A 165 -2.53 21.78 5.53
CA ASP A 165 -3.12 22.52 4.42
C ASP A 165 -4.58 22.15 4.20
N GLY A 166 -5.17 21.38 5.12
CA GLY A 166 -6.55 20.93 5.04
C GLY A 166 -6.82 19.84 4.00
N THR A 167 -5.82 19.44 3.20
CA THR A 167 -5.95 18.43 2.14
C THR A 167 -5.12 17.18 2.41
N THR A 168 -3.87 17.32 2.83
CA THR A 168 -2.96 16.17 2.88
C THR A 168 -3.38 15.14 3.92
N HIS A 169 -3.91 15.54 5.09
CA HIS A 169 -4.41 14.61 6.12
C HIS A 169 -5.64 13.80 5.65
N LYS A 170 -6.24 14.17 4.51
CA LYS A 170 -7.32 13.41 3.85
C LYS A 170 -6.79 12.24 3.06
N ILE A 171 -5.60 12.39 2.48
CA ILE A 171 -5.05 11.45 1.50
C ILE A 171 -3.82 10.70 2.02
N ILE A 172 -3.08 11.25 2.97
CA ILE A 172 -1.86 10.68 3.54
C ILE A 172 -2.04 10.49 5.04
N ARG A 173 -1.58 9.33 5.53
CA ARG A 173 -1.37 9.02 6.93
C ARG A 173 0.11 8.82 7.22
N LEU A 174 0.50 9.11 8.46
CA LEU A 174 1.82 8.80 8.97
C LEU A 174 1.82 7.40 9.58
N VAL A 175 2.80 6.59 9.20
CA VAL A 175 3.03 5.26 9.77
C VAL A 175 4.46 5.20 10.28
N TRP A 176 4.59 4.86 11.55
CA TRP A 176 5.86 4.59 12.19
C TRP A 176 6.39 3.23 11.75
N SER A 177 7.66 3.19 11.35
CA SER A 177 8.35 1.97 10.95
C SER A 177 9.73 1.94 11.59
N SER A 178 10.02 0.88 12.33
CA SER A 178 11.36 0.56 12.82
C SER A 178 12.00 -0.46 11.89
N ILE A 179 12.85 0.01 10.97
CA ILE A 179 13.66 -0.87 10.12
C ILE A 179 15.11 -0.77 10.58
N GLY A 180 15.73 -1.90 10.92
CA GLY A 180 17.14 -1.95 11.33
C GLY A 180 17.44 -1.18 12.62
N GLY A 181 16.51 -1.18 13.57
CA GLY A 181 16.66 -0.48 14.87
C GLY A 181 16.51 1.04 14.81
N HIS A 182 16.25 1.61 13.63
CA HIS A 182 16.00 3.04 13.47
C HIS A 182 14.51 3.28 13.26
N ALA A 183 13.91 3.95 14.24
CA ALA A 183 12.53 4.40 14.22
C ALA A 183 12.38 5.60 13.27
N SER A 184 11.56 5.47 12.22
CA SER A 184 11.27 6.54 11.28
C SER A 184 9.78 6.65 10.98
N CYS A 185 9.28 7.87 10.84
CA CYS A 185 7.93 8.13 10.34
C CYS A 185 7.93 8.10 8.81
N ARG A 186 6.97 7.41 8.22
CA ARG A 186 6.80 7.29 6.76
C ARG A 186 5.39 7.71 6.36
N ASN A 187 5.31 8.38 5.22
CA ASN A 187 4.04 8.76 4.61
C ASN A 187 3.47 7.59 3.80
N TYR A 188 2.24 7.20 4.13
CA TYR A 188 1.46 6.20 3.41
C TYR A 188 0.14 6.81 2.97
N PRO A 189 -0.47 6.33 1.87
CA PRO A 189 -1.86 6.66 1.58
C PRO A 189 -2.77 6.30 2.76
N ALA A 190 -3.78 7.14 3.02
CA ALA A 190 -4.70 6.95 4.13
C ALA A 190 -5.53 5.65 4.00
N SER A 191 -5.85 5.27 2.76
CA SER A 191 -6.63 4.07 2.42
C SER A 191 -6.11 3.38 1.16
N VAL A 192 -6.64 2.19 0.85
CA VAL A 192 -6.25 1.47 -0.36
C VAL A 192 -6.82 2.13 -1.62
N VAL A 193 -8.02 2.71 -1.55
CA VAL A 193 -8.64 3.42 -2.67
C VAL A 193 -7.88 4.71 -2.98
N ILE A 194 -7.48 5.43 -1.93
CA ILE A 194 -6.62 6.61 -2.08
C ILE A 194 -5.25 6.20 -2.64
N ALA A 195 -4.67 5.09 -2.18
CA ALA A 195 -3.41 4.58 -2.73
C ALA A 195 -3.51 4.34 -4.23
N LYS A 196 -4.57 3.68 -4.68
CA LYS A 196 -4.85 3.42 -6.10
C LYS A 196 -4.92 4.71 -6.91
N GLU A 197 -5.68 5.69 -6.44
CA GLU A 197 -5.84 6.97 -7.14
C GLU A 197 -4.50 7.72 -7.22
N LEU A 198 -3.74 7.75 -6.11
CA LEU A 198 -2.42 8.36 -6.09
C LEU A 198 -1.46 7.65 -7.05
N ILE A 199 -1.40 6.31 -7.05
CA ILE A 199 -0.58 5.53 -7.99
C ILE A 199 -0.95 5.87 -9.43
N GLY A 200 -2.25 5.97 -9.74
CA GLY A 200 -2.71 6.37 -11.07
C GLY A 200 -2.23 7.75 -11.50
N ARG A 201 -2.37 8.75 -10.63
CA ARG A 201 -1.90 10.12 -10.88
C ARG A 201 -0.39 10.19 -11.03
N VAL A 202 0.33 9.47 -10.18
CA VAL A 202 1.78 9.33 -10.23
C VAL A 202 2.21 8.73 -11.58
N ALA A 203 1.64 7.60 -11.98
CA ALA A 203 1.96 6.98 -13.26
C ALA A 203 1.69 7.91 -14.45
N HIS A 204 0.55 8.62 -14.46
CA HIS A 204 0.25 9.59 -15.50
C HIS A 204 1.24 10.75 -15.51
N HIS A 205 1.61 11.28 -14.35
CA HIS A 205 2.61 12.34 -14.23
C HIS A 205 3.99 11.90 -14.76
N PHE A 206 4.37 10.63 -14.58
CA PHE A 206 5.61 10.06 -15.12
C PHE A 206 5.46 9.45 -16.51
N ALA A 207 4.29 9.46 -17.15
CA ALA A 207 4.18 9.04 -18.54
C ALA A 207 4.89 10.04 -19.50
N GLY A 208 5.19 11.27 -19.05
CA GLY A 208 5.96 12.26 -19.81
C GLY A 208 7.48 12.15 -19.60
N ALA A 209 8.27 12.29 -20.67
CA ALA A 209 9.73 12.09 -20.72
C ALA A 209 10.57 12.90 -19.71
N SER A 210 10.07 14.04 -19.23
CA SER A 210 10.83 14.96 -18.37
C SER A 210 10.64 14.75 -16.87
N CYS A 211 9.53 14.16 -16.43
CA CYS A 211 9.15 14.20 -15.01
C CYS A 211 10.02 13.28 -14.14
N LEU A 212 10.29 12.03 -14.58
CA LEU A 212 11.08 11.09 -13.79
C LEU A 212 12.52 11.57 -13.67
N LEU A 213 13.10 12.03 -14.78
CA LEU A 213 14.43 12.62 -14.81
C LEU A 213 14.51 13.86 -13.92
N LYS A 214 13.53 14.76 -13.99
CA LYS A 214 13.45 15.93 -13.11
C LYS A 214 13.44 15.53 -11.64
N MET A 215 12.66 14.51 -11.26
CA MET A 215 12.61 13.98 -9.90
C MET A 215 13.92 13.35 -9.44
N LEU A 216 14.57 12.54 -10.29
CA LEU A 216 15.86 11.94 -9.98
C LEU A 216 16.97 12.98 -9.81
N MET A 217 16.85 14.13 -10.48
CA MET A 217 17.80 15.24 -10.41
C MET A 217 17.44 16.28 -9.35
N MET A 218 16.34 16.13 -8.60
CA MET A 218 15.92 17.13 -7.63
C MET A 218 16.84 17.14 -6.39
N PRO A 219 17.36 18.31 -5.99
CA PRO A 219 18.19 18.43 -4.79
C PRO A 219 17.47 17.94 -3.53
N GLY A 220 18.17 17.16 -2.70
CA GLY A 220 17.65 16.64 -1.43
C GLY A 220 16.70 15.45 -1.56
N VAL A 221 16.38 15.02 -2.79
CA VAL A 221 15.62 13.79 -3.03
C VAL A 221 16.58 12.61 -3.11
N ASP A 222 16.34 11.57 -2.30
CA ASP A 222 17.05 10.30 -2.45
C ASP A 222 16.58 9.63 -3.76
N GLY A 223 17.41 9.73 -4.80
CA GLY A 223 17.13 9.16 -6.12
C GLY A 223 16.87 7.65 -6.07
N ALA A 224 17.51 6.92 -5.14
CA ALA A 224 17.22 5.51 -4.95
C ALA A 224 15.80 5.32 -4.38
N ALA A 225 15.33 6.22 -3.49
CA ALA A 225 13.96 6.15 -2.95
C ALA A 225 12.94 6.37 -4.05
N VAL A 226 13.20 7.32 -4.94
CA VAL A 226 12.40 7.58 -6.13
C VAL A 226 12.33 6.34 -7.01
N LEU A 227 13.48 5.74 -7.34
CA LEU A 227 13.53 4.52 -8.14
C LEU A 227 12.74 3.38 -7.49
N GLU A 228 12.89 3.14 -6.19
CA GLU A 228 12.15 2.07 -5.50
C GLU A 228 10.62 2.24 -5.59
N LYS A 229 10.10 3.47 -5.56
CA LYS A 229 8.65 3.71 -5.60
C LYS A 229 8.07 3.88 -6.99
N ILE A 230 8.82 4.44 -7.95
CA ILE A 230 8.30 4.80 -9.29
C ILE A 230 9.25 4.42 -10.44
N GLY A 231 10.35 3.71 -10.16
CA GLY A 231 11.37 3.38 -11.15
C GLY A 231 10.90 2.43 -12.25
N MET A 232 9.82 1.66 -12.05
CA MET A 232 9.21 0.87 -13.12
C MET A 232 8.70 1.75 -14.27
N CYS A 233 8.29 2.99 -13.99
CA CYS A 233 7.87 3.95 -15.01
C CYS A 233 9.01 4.30 -15.98
N ALA A 234 10.27 4.04 -15.61
CA ALA A 234 11.42 4.26 -16.48
C ALA A 234 11.36 3.40 -17.76
N PHE A 235 10.64 2.27 -17.74
CA PHE A 235 10.46 1.39 -18.90
C PHE A 235 9.52 1.96 -19.97
N MET A 236 8.89 3.12 -19.72
CA MET A 236 8.18 3.88 -20.74
C MET A 236 9.12 4.74 -21.60
N TYR A 237 10.40 4.86 -21.23
CA TYR A 237 11.35 5.71 -21.94
C TYR A 237 12.34 4.89 -22.74
N LYS A 238 12.31 5.06 -24.06
CA LYS A 238 13.23 4.39 -24.98
C LYS A 238 14.69 4.56 -24.58
N SER A 239 15.14 5.79 -24.28
CA SER A 239 16.53 6.07 -23.93
C SER A 239 16.99 5.32 -22.67
N VAL A 240 16.10 5.16 -21.68
CA VAL A 240 16.41 4.42 -20.46
C VAL A 240 16.42 2.91 -20.74
N VAL A 241 15.44 2.40 -21.48
CA VAL A 241 15.39 0.97 -21.82
C VAL A 241 16.58 0.57 -22.70
N ASP A 242 16.99 1.40 -23.66
CA ASP A 242 18.18 1.15 -24.48
C ASP A 242 19.45 1.09 -23.61
N GLU A 243 19.57 1.97 -22.62
CA GLU A 243 20.69 1.98 -21.67
C GLU A 243 20.66 0.75 -20.74
N VAL A 244 19.48 0.35 -20.25
CA VAL A 244 19.28 -0.88 -19.47
C VAL A 244 19.68 -2.10 -20.31
N VAL A 245 19.28 -2.14 -21.58
CA VAL A 245 19.62 -3.22 -22.52
C VAL A 245 21.13 -3.29 -22.78
N GLY A 246 21.81 -2.15 -22.85
CA GLY A 246 23.27 -2.11 -22.99
C GLY A 246 24.04 -2.54 -21.74
N LYS A 247 23.42 -2.50 -20.56
CA LYS A 247 24.08 -2.73 -19.25
C LYS A 247 23.60 -3.95 -18.48
N MET A 248 22.52 -4.58 -18.91
CA MET A 248 21.97 -5.74 -18.22
C MET A 248 22.94 -6.92 -18.28
N ASN A 249 22.98 -7.69 -17.21
CA ASN A 249 23.75 -8.92 -17.14
C ASN A 249 22.81 -10.08 -16.84
N TYR A 250 23.00 -11.19 -17.55
CA TYR A 250 22.27 -12.43 -17.26
C TYR A 250 22.69 -12.95 -15.88
N LEU A 251 21.70 -13.31 -15.07
CA LEU A 251 21.91 -13.93 -13.76
C LEU A 251 21.62 -15.43 -13.85
N PRO A 252 22.65 -16.29 -13.88
CA PRO A 252 22.48 -17.74 -14.08
C PRO A 252 21.76 -18.41 -12.90
N ARG A 253 21.09 -19.54 -13.16
CA ARG A 253 20.48 -20.38 -12.12
C ARG A 253 21.52 -21.30 -11.48
N THR A 254 22.44 -21.81 -12.29
CA THR A 254 23.54 -22.72 -11.91
C THR A 254 24.82 -22.26 -12.58
N GLU A 255 25.98 -22.66 -12.06
CA GLU A 255 27.28 -22.26 -12.63
C GLU A 255 27.46 -22.67 -14.10
N ASP A 256 26.79 -23.76 -14.51
CA ASP A 256 26.83 -24.31 -15.86
C ASP A 256 25.79 -23.71 -16.83
N ASP A 257 24.96 -22.77 -16.39
CA ASP A 257 23.92 -22.18 -17.25
C ASP A 257 24.56 -21.38 -18.40
N ALA A 258 24.19 -21.73 -19.63
CA ALA A 258 24.54 -20.93 -20.80
C ALA A 258 23.97 -19.50 -20.67
N MET A 259 24.75 -18.51 -21.09
CA MET A 259 24.30 -17.13 -21.13
C MET A 259 23.06 -17.01 -22.02
N GLN A 260 21.94 -16.57 -21.44
CA GLN A 260 20.71 -16.34 -22.17
C GLN A 260 20.50 -14.84 -22.40
N PRO A 261 20.41 -14.38 -23.67
CA PRO A 261 20.10 -12.99 -23.96
C PRO A 261 18.67 -12.66 -23.53
N SER A 262 18.46 -11.46 -23.01
CA SER A 262 17.12 -10.94 -22.70
C SER A 262 16.25 -10.82 -23.95
N VAL A 263 14.94 -11.02 -23.81
CA VAL A 263 13.98 -10.75 -24.89
C VAL A 263 14.12 -9.33 -25.43
N LEU A 264 14.51 -8.36 -24.59
CA LEU A 264 14.69 -6.98 -24.99
C LEU A 264 15.87 -6.78 -25.94
N THR A 265 16.89 -7.64 -25.88
CA THR A 265 18.01 -7.58 -26.83
C THR A 265 17.60 -8.11 -28.21
N GLY A 266 16.70 -9.09 -28.26
CA GLY A 266 16.28 -9.78 -29.48
C GLY A 266 15.18 -9.08 -30.29
N VAL A 267 14.47 -8.11 -29.71
CA VAL A 267 13.44 -7.33 -30.41
C VAL A 267 13.97 -5.99 -30.95
N ASN A 268 13.23 -5.41 -31.91
CA ASN A 268 13.55 -4.09 -32.45
C ASN A 268 13.55 -3.04 -31.32
N PRO A 269 14.45 -2.04 -31.35
CA PRO A 269 14.49 -0.97 -30.35
C PRO A 269 13.15 -0.24 -30.13
N ALA A 270 12.30 -0.15 -31.15
CA ALA A 270 10.98 0.45 -31.05
C ALA A 270 9.97 -0.38 -30.21
N ASP A 271 10.25 -1.67 -30.00
CA ASP A 271 9.37 -2.63 -29.36
C ASP A 271 9.83 -3.02 -27.93
N ARG A 272 11.00 -2.54 -27.50
CA ARG A 272 11.61 -2.88 -26.19
C ARG A 272 10.94 -2.21 -25.00
N PHE A 273 10.45 -0.99 -25.19
CA PHE A 273 9.92 -0.15 -24.14
C PHE A 273 8.39 -0.10 -24.20
N ALA A 274 7.77 0.24 -23.07
CA ALA A 274 6.34 0.42 -23.00
C ALA A 274 5.91 1.72 -23.70
N GLN A 275 4.97 1.62 -24.64
CA GLN A 275 4.40 2.73 -25.40
C GLN A 275 3.16 3.34 -24.73
N GLY A 276 2.70 2.74 -23.65
CA GLY A 276 1.62 3.23 -22.80
C GLY A 276 1.64 2.55 -21.44
N HIS A 277 0.70 2.91 -20.57
CA HIS A 277 0.55 2.28 -19.27
C HIS A 277 -0.92 2.03 -18.94
N ARG A 278 -1.17 1.06 -18.05
CA ARG A 278 -2.48 0.75 -17.49
C ARG A 278 -2.32 0.47 -15.99
N ILE A 279 -3.14 1.13 -15.18
CA ILE A 279 -3.25 0.79 -13.77
C ILE A 279 -4.10 -0.46 -13.64
N VAL A 280 -3.55 -1.46 -12.95
CA VAL A 280 -4.20 -2.75 -12.79
C VAL A 280 -4.73 -2.90 -11.38
N GLY A 281 -6.04 -3.13 -11.30
CA GLY A 281 -6.75 -3.35 -10.05
C GLY A 281 -6.43 -4.70 -9.42
N PHE A 282 -5.65 -4.73 -8.35
CA PHE A 282 -5.41 -5.90 -7.51
C PHE A 282 -5.93 -5.74 -6.08
N GLY A 283 -6.48 -4.56 -5.74
CA GLY A 283 -7.16 -4.31 -4.49
C GLY A 283 -8.33 -5.27 -4.27
N SER A 284 -8.39 -5.89 -3.08
CA SER A 284 -9.53 -6.74 -2.71
C SER A 284 -10.79 -5.88 -2.53
N GLY A 285 -11.69 -5.90 -3.52
CA GLY A 285 -13.12 -5.60 -3.40
C GLY A 285 -13.53 -4.17 -3.05
N THR A 286 -14.02 -3.45 -4.05
CA THR A 286 -15.12 -2.49 -3.86
C THR A 286 -16.25 -2.87 -4.82
N ARG A 287 -17.43 -2.25 -4.63
CA ARG A 287 -18.63 -2.37 -5.50
C ARG A 287 -18.36 -2.12 -6.99
N ARG A 288 -17.22 -1.53 -7.35
CA ARG A 288 -16.70 -1.53 -8.72
C ARG A 288 -15.93 -2.83 -8.95
N GLN A 289 -16.52 -3.70 -9.79
CA GLN A 289 -15.89 -4.89 -10.35
C GLN A 289 -14.38 -4.66 -10.52
N VAL A 290 -13.56 -5.59 -10.01
CA VAL A 290 -12.21 -5.77 -10.55
C VAL A 290 -12.43 -5.94 -12.05
N THR A 291 -12.10 -4.93 -12.84
CA THR A 291 -12.16 -5.02 -14.29
C THR A 291 -11.14 -6.08 -14.66
N ARG A 292 -11.62 -7.32 -14.81
CA ARG A 292 -10.77 -8.41 -15.22
C ARG A 292 -10.32 -8.13 -16.63
N LEU A 293 -9.02 -8.18 -16.84
CA LEU A 293 -8.44 -8.07 -18.16
C LEU A 293 -8.80 -9.35 -18.91
N GLY A 294 -9.71 -9.20 -19.85
CA GLY A 294 -10.04 -10.22 -20.81
C GLY A 294 -8.89 -10.45 -21.79
N ARG A 295 -9.06 -11.47 -22.63
CA ARG A 295 -8.10 -11.86 -23.65
C ARG A 295 -7.71 -10.72 -24.61
N ASP A 296 -8.64 -9.81 -24.91
CA ASP A 296 -8.43 -8.68 -25.82
C ASP A 296 -7.93 -7.41 -25.10
N ASP A 297 -7.92 -7.40 -23.76
CA ASP A 297 -7.45 -6.27 -22.95
C ASP A 297 -5.94 -6.31 -22.66
N LEU A 298 -5.30 -7.45 -22.93
CA LEU A 298 -3.85 -7.59 -22.83
C LEU A 298 -3.20 -7.14 -24.13
N ILE A 299 -2.38 -6.08 -24.05
CA ILE A 299 -1.74 -5.44 -25.19
C ILE A 299 -0.23 -5.44 -24.93
N PRO A 300 0.58 -6.00 -25.85
CA PRO A 300 2.03 -5.88 -25.78
C PRO A 300 2.47 -4.43 -25.72
N ARG A 301 3.61 -4.16 -25.10
CA ARG A 301 4.18 -2.81 -24.96
C ARG A 301 3.32 -1.85 -24.14
N VAL A 302 2.41 -2.35 -23.30
CA VAL A 302 1.72 -1.57 -22.28
C VAL A 302 2.27 -1.94 -20.89
N LEU A 303 2.73 -0.94 -20.14
CA LEU A 303 3.19 -1.11 -18.76
C LEU A 303 1.99 -1.23 -17.82
N TYR A 304 1.79 -2.42 -17.28
CA TYR A 304 0.81 -2.71 -16.25
C TYR A 304 1.40 -2.39 -14.87
N ILE A 305 0.80 -1.39 -14.21
CA ILE A 305 1.23 -0.91 -12.90
C ILE A 305 0.20 -1.35 -11.86
N PRO A 306 0.58 -2.20 -10.88
CA PRO A 306 -0.31 -2.59 -9.80
C PRO A 306 -0.81 -1.39 -8.98
N ASP A 307 -2.10 -1.36 -8.67
CA ASP A 307 -2.71 -0.31 -7.83
C ASP A 307 -2.51 -0.48 -6.33
N ILE A 308 -1.68 -1.44 -5.92
CA ILE A 308 -1.33 -1.68 -4.52
C ILE A 308 0.16 -1.40 -4.29
N PRO A 309 0.52 -0.69 -3.22
CA PRO A 309 1.91 -0.43 -2.88
C PRO A 309 2.62 -1.74 -2.50
N ASN A 310 3.90 -1.85 -2.83
CA ASN A 310 4.73 -3.03 -2.58
C ASN A 310 4.11 -4.34 -3.13
N PHE A 311 3.60 -4.29 -4.37
CA PHE A 311 3.07 -5.47 -5.05
C PHE A 311 4.06 -6.65 -4.96
N PRO A 312 3.58 -7.89 -4.76
CA PRO A 312 4.47 -9.02 -4.57
C PRO A 312 5.31 -9.29 -5.83
N VAL A 313 6.58 -9.65 -5.62
CA VAL A 313 7.57 -10.03 -6.66
C VAL A 313 8.02 -8.88 -7.57
N VAL A 314 7.13 -8.16 -8.24
CA VAL A 314 7.46 -7.10 -9.22
C VAL A 314 6.78 -5.78 -8.87
N ASP A 315 7.36 -4.67 -9.31
CA ASP A 315 6.78 -3.32 -9.11
C ASP A 315 5.97 -2.85 -10.34
N GLY A 316 6.13 -3.52 -11.48
CA GLY A 316 5.34 -3.35 -12.69
C GLY A 316 5.69 -4.44 -13.71
N PHE A 317 4.87 -4.64 -14.73
CA PHE A 317 5.16 -5.62 -15.79
C PHE A 317 4.58 -5.21 -17.14
N TYR A 318 5.12 -5.76 -18.22
CA TYR A 318 4.56 -5.62 -19.55
C TYR A 318 4.84 -6.87 -20.39
N PHE A 319 4.18 -6.97 -21.53
CA PHE A 319 4.41 -8.06 -22.48
C PHE A 319 5.22 -7.56 -23.66
N VAL A 320 6.24 -8.34 -24.03
CA VAL A 320 7.04 -8.14 -25.23
C VAL A 320 6.70 -9.24 -26.21
N GLU A 321 6.39 -8.87 -27.43
CA GLU A 321 6.12 -9.81 -28.52
C GLU A 321 7.40 -9.95 -29.35
N ALA A 322 8.03 -11.12 -29.29
CA ALA A 322 9.19 -11.41 -30.11
C ALA A 322 8.75 -11.88 -31.51
N PRO A 323 9.51 -11.55 -32.57
CA PRO A 323 9.25 -12.13 -33.88
C PRO A 323 9.38 -13.66 -33.81
N PRO A 324 8.53 -14.42 -34.53
CA PRO A 324 8.65 -15.86 -34.58
C PRO A 324 10.04 -16.26 -35.10
N GLU A 325 10.68 -17.24 -34.44
CA GLU A 325 11.90 -17.84 -34.95
C GLU A 325 11.63 -18.39 -36.36
N CYS A 326 12.43 -17.93 -37.34
CA CYS A 326 12.33 -18.37 -38.72
C CYS A 326 12.47 -19.89 -38.80
N GLY A 327 11.38 -20.62 -39.10
CA GLY A 327 11.46 -22.04 -39.46
C GLY A 327 10.35 -22.97 -38.97
N VAL A 328 9.50 -22.56 -38.01
CA VAL A 328 8.37 -23.40 -37.58
C VAL A 328 7.06 -22.77 -38.01
N GLY A 329 6.73 -22.94 -39.29
CA GLY A 329 5.40 -22.70 -39.85
C GLY A 329 4.41 -23.70 -39.27
N GLY A 330 3.98 -23.48 -38.03
CA GLY A 330 2.89 -24.20 -37.41
C GLY A 330 1.59 -23.44 -37.64
N ALA A 331 0.82 -23.86 -38.63
CA ALA A 331 -0.61 -23.56 -38.71
C ALA A 331 -1.29 -24.15 -37.46
N GLY A 332 -1.40 -23.36 -36.41
CA GLY A 332 -1.98 -23.75 -35.13
C GLY A 332 -2.09 -22.53 -34.23
N GLY A 333 -3.31 -21.97 -34.16
CA GLY A 333 -3.63 -20.72 -33.50
C GLY A 333 -3.46 -20.75 -31.97
N VAL A 334 -2.22 -20.61 -31.51
CA VAL A 334 -1.91 -20.30 -30.10
C VAL A 334 -1.64 -18.80 -30.03
N ARG A 335 -2.55 -18.04 -29.42
CA ARG A 335 -2.67 -16.58 -29.59
C ARG A 335 -1.56 -15.75 -28.90
N TRP A 336 -0.89 -16.29 -27.88
CA TRP A 336 0.22 -15.62 -27.18
C TRP A 336 1.59 -16.23 -27.50
N ARG A 337 1.66 -16.98 -28.61
CA ARG A 337 2.91 -17.59 -29.07
C ARG A 337 3.91 -16.47 -29.33
N ASN A 338 5.09 -16.56 -28.72
CA ASN A 338 6.19 -15.57 -28.75
C ASN A 338 6.00 -14.35 -27.82
N TRP A 339 5.01 -14.36 -26.93
CA TRP A 339 4.96 -13.35 -25.88
C TRP A 339 5.91 -13.71 -24.74
N THR A 340 6.56 -12.69 -24.20
CA THR A 340 7.37 -12.76 -22.98
C THR A 340 6.82 -11.78 -21.96
N PHE A 341 6.50 -12.28 -20.78
CA PHE A 341 6.23 -11.46 -19.60
C PHE A 341 7.56 -10.85 -19.13
N VAL A 342 7.63 -9.53 -19.09
CA VAL A 342 8.76 -8.78 -18.54
C VAL A 342 8.32 -8.12 -17.25
N GLY A 343 8.74 -8.70 -16.13
CA GLY A 343 8.54 -8.14 -14.79
C GLY A 343 9.67 -7.20 -14.41
N VAL A 344 9.34 -5.99 -13.99
CA VAL A 344 10.32 -5.01 -13.51
C VAL A 344 10.31 -5.02 -11.99
N GLN A 345 11.48 -5.26 -11.40
CA GLN A 345 11.67 -5.21 -9.96
C GLN A 345 12.76 -4.19 -9.62
N VAL A 346 12.38 -3.11 -8.96
CA VAL A 346 13.28 -2.05 -8.52
C VAL A 346 13.57 -2.22 -7.03
N THR A 347 14.85 -2.21 -6.66
CA THR A 347 15.22 -2.32 -5.24
C THR A 347 16.53 -1.63 -4.93
N LYS A 348 16.62 -1.03 -3.74
CA LYS A 348 17.88 -0.50 -3.19
C LYS A 348 18.78 -1.58 -2.61
N ALA A 349 18.16 -2.66 -2.14
CA ALA A 349 18.88 -3.74 -1.48
C ALA A 349 19.59 -4.62 -2.52
N GLY A 350 20.70 -5.23 -2.13
CA GLY A 350 21.35 -6.27 -2.95
C GLY A 350 20.51 -7.55 -3.08
N LYS A 351 19.41 -7.63 -2.32
CA LYS A 351 18.44 -8.72 -2.37
C LYS A 351 17.05 -8.22 -1.98
N ARG A 352 16.01 -8.59 -2.73
CA ARG A 352 14.63 -8.51 -2.27
C ARG A 352 14.26 -9.86 -1.70
N ASP A 353 13.93 -9.91 -0.42
CA ASP A 353 13.53 -11.15 0.26
C ASP A 353 12.16 -11.62 -0.24
N THR A 354 12.15 -12.21 -1.42
CA THR A 354 10.97 -12.86 -1.99
C THR A 354 10.86 -14.26 -1.39
N ASN A 355 9.74 -14.52 -0.72
CA ASN A 355 9.44 -15.82 -0.14
C ASN A 355 8.31 -16.50 -0.91
N SER A 356 8.09 -17.80 -0.65
CA SER A 356 7.05 -18.58 -1.31
C SER A 356 5.65 -17.98 -1.12
N GLY A 357 5.39 -17.33 0.02
CA GLY A 357 4.15 -16.60 0.29
C GLY A 357 3.93 -15.40 -0.65
N ALA A 358 4.99 -14.65 -0.95
CA ALA A 358 4.95 -13.51 -1.87
C ALA A 358 4.70 -13.98 -3.31
N VAL A 359 5.34 -15.07 -3.74
CA VAL A 359 5.10 -15.68 -5.06
C VAL A 359 3.68 -16.22 -5.17
N ALA A 360 3.19 -16.93 -4.15
CA ALA A 360 1.79 -17.40 -4.12
C ALA A 360 0.79 -16.23 -4.13
N SER A 361 1.13 -15.12 -3.46
CA SER A 361 0.32 -13.90 -3.48
C SER A 361 0.28 -13.24 -4.85
N PHE A 362 1.44 -13.12 -5.53
CA PHE A 362 1.54 -12.66 -6.91
C PHE A 362 0.65 -13.52 -7.82
N MET A 363 0.84 -14.84 -7.83
CA MET A 363 0.09 -15.76 -8.69
C MET A 363 -1.42 -15.67 -8.47
N ARG A 364 -1.86 -15.60 -7.21
CA ARG A 364 -3.29 -15.46 -6.86
C ARG A 364 -3.87 -14.15 -7.38
N ARG A 365 -3.14 -13.04 -7.26
CA ARG A 365 -3.58 -11.71 -7.71
C ARG A 365 -3.63 -11.63 -9.23
N MET A 366 -2.65 -12.21 -9.93
CA MET A 366 -2.67 -12.32 -11.38
C MET A 366 -3.88 -13.11 -11.89
N LYS A 367 -4.21 -14.24 -11.23
CA LYS A 367 -5.43 -15.03 -11.51
C LYS A 367 -6.72 -14.26 -11.29
N GLN A 368 -6.76 -13.38 -10.29
CA GLN A 368 -7.94 -12.55 -10.02
C GLN A 368 -8.13 -11.45 -11.07
N CYS A 369 -7.03 -10.98 -11.65
CA CYS A 369 -7.00 -9.89 -12.61
C CYS A 369 -7.18 -10.36 -14.05
N ILE A 370 -6.57 -11.47 -14.46
CA ILE A 370 -6.57 -11.93 -15.86
C ILE A 370 -7.46 -13.15 -15.99
N VAL A 371 -8.47 -13.08 -16.88
CA VAL A 371 -9.47 -14.14 -17.04
C VAL A 371 -8.82 -15.47 -17.43
N ASP A 372 -7.97 -15.46 -18.45
CA ASP A 372 -7.32 -16.66 -18.98
C ASP A 372 -5.94 -16.93 -18.34
N TRP A 373 -5.71 -16.49 -17.10
CA TRP A 373 -4.39 -16.53 -16.46
C TRP A 373 -3.71 -17.90 -16.51
N GLU A 374 -4.45 -18.97 -16.22
CA GLU A 374 -3.91 -20.33 -16.16
C GLU A 374 -3.38 -20.80 -17.52
N GLN A 375 -4.01 -20.40 -18.62
CA GLN A 375 -3.53 -20.72 -19.96
C GLN A 375 -2.37 -19.80 -20.35
N LEU A 376 -2.48 -18.51 -20.02
CA LEU A 376 -1.49 -17.50 -20.37
C LEU A 376 -0.12 -17.82 -19.76
N LYS A 377 -0.09 -18.09 -18.45
CA LYS A 377 1.18 -18.30 -17.72
C LYS A 377 2.02 -19.46 -18.27
N ASP A 378 1.37 -20.47 -18.87
CA ASP A 378 2.00 -21.69 -19.39
C ASP A 378 2.37 -21.58 -20.88
N GLN A 379 1.85 -20.57 -21.60
CA GLN A 379 2.10 -20.36 -23.03
C GLN A 379 3.12 -19.27 -23.34
N ILE A 380 3.51 -18.46 -22.34
CA ILE A 380 4.45 -17.36 -22.51
C ILE A 380 5.78 -17.63 -21.82
N SER A 381 6.83 -16.95 -22.29
CA SER A 381 8.11 -16.91 -21.59
C SER A 381 8.10 -15.87 -20.48
N TRP A 382 9.00 -16.00 -19.51
CA TRP A 382 9.08 -15.13 -18.34
C TRP A 382 10.48 -14.58 -18.13
N GLU A 383 10.58 -13.27 -17.97
CA GLU A 383 11.80 -12.55 -17.64
C GLU A 383 11.53 -11.58 -16.49
N ILE A 384 12.43 -11.52 -15.51
CA ILE A 384 12.40 -10.51 -14.45
C ILE A 384 13.67 -9.68 -14.56
N ILE A 385 13.50 -8.38 -14.74
CA ILE A 385 14.59 -7.41 -14.81
C ILE A 385 14.71 -6.74 -13.46
N TYR A 386 15.89 -6.91 -12.85
CA TYR A 386 16.24 -6.22 -11.62
C TYR A 386 16.89 -4.87 -11.94
N VAL A 387 16.34 -3.81 -11.35
CA VAL A 387 16.80 -2.44 -11.56
C VAL A 387 17.29 -1.89 -10.24
N GLN A 388 18.45 -1.27 -10.26
CA GLN A 388 19.09 -0.70 -9.08
C GLN A 388 19.58 0.71 -9.34
N GLY A 389 19.53 1.55 -8.31
CA GLY A 389 20.19 2.85 -8.35
C GLY A 389 21.71 2.69 -8.35
N ARG A 390 22.44 3.69 -8.86
CA ARG A 390 23.91 3.68 -8.94
C ARG A 390 24.59 3.36 -7.60
N ASP A 391 24.04 3.88 -6.51
CA ASP A 391 24.62 3.75 -5.17
C ASP A 391 24.06 2.54 -4.40
N SER A 392 23.30 1.67 -5.06
CA SER A 392 22.74 0.44 -4.47
C SER A 392 23.76 -0.71 -4.48
N ILE A 393 23.57 -1.67 -3.58
CA ILE A 393 24.40 -2.89 -3.54
C ILE A 393 24.07 -3.73 -4.78
N ALA A 394 25.03 -3.93 -5.69
CA ALA A 394 24.81 -4.66 -6.93
C ALA A 394 24.24 -6.08 -6.71
N ILE A 395 23.17 -6.43 -7.42
CA ILE A 395 22.66 -7.81 -7.53
C ILE A 395 23.58 -8.58 -8.45
N ARG A 396 24.34 -9.51 -7.87
CA ARG A 396 25.27 -10.39 -8.61
C ARG A 396 24.74 -11.79 -8.81
N GLU A 397 23.71 -12.15 -8.06
CA GLU A 397 23.15 -13.49 -8.02
C GLU A 397 21.65 -13.46 -8.29
N ARG A 398 21.16 -14.51 -8.91
CA ARG A 398 19.73 -14.70 -9.14
C ARG A 398 18.97 -14.69 -7.81
N GLN A 399 17.88 -13.94 -7.75
CA GLN A 399 17.08 -13.84 -6.54
C GLN A 399 16.38 -15.18 -6.26
N VAL A 400 16.70 -15.78 -5.11
CA VAL A 400 16.14 -17.07 -4.69
C VAL A 400 14.80 -16.84 -3.99
N CYS A 401 13.79 -17.62 -4.37
CA CYS A 401 12.56 -17.73 -3.61
C CYS A 401 12.81 -18.60 -2.37
N ARG A 402 12.85 -17.99 -1.19
CA ARG A 402 12.93 -18.78 0.06
C ARG A 402 11.60 -19.51 0.28
N MET A 403 11.65 -20.83 0.36
CA MET A 403 10.53 -21.61 0.86
C MET A 403 10.31 -21.22 2.31
N ILE A 404 9.14 -20.66 2.62
CA ILE A 404 8.67 -20.65 4.00
C ILE A 404 8.40 -22.12 4.31
N ALA A 405 9.24 -22.72 5.16
CA ALA A 405 8.94 -24.05 5.67
C ALA A 405 7.55 -23.99 6.30
N THR A 406 6.59 -24.69 5.69
CA THR A 406 5.38 -25.09 6.41
C THR A 406 5.86 -25.98 7.52
N GLU A 407 5.91 -25.46 8.74
CA GLU A 407 6.09 -26.18 10.00
C GLU A 407 6.48 -27.66 9.84
N GLU A 408 7.75 -27.93 9.52
CA GLU A 408 8.40 -29.00 10.25
C GLU A 408 8.78 -28.35 11.57
N ARG A 409 8.09 -28.80 12.63
CA ARG A 409 8.53 -28.62 14.02
C ARG A 409 9.87 -29.32 14.17
N GLU A 410 10.93 -28.74 13.65
CA GLU A 410 12.26 -29.00 14.16
C GLU A 410 12.53 -27.95 15.23
N ASN A 411 12.62 -28.45 16.45
CA ASN A 411 12.92 -27.74 17.67
C ASN A 411 14.22 -26.95 17.53
N GLU A 412 14.13 -25.68 17.15
CA GLU A 412 14.98 -24.65 17.70
C GLU A 412 14.08 -23.61 18.35
N GLU A 413 13.81 -23.79 19.64
CA GLU A 413 13.26 -22.77 20.53
C GLU A 413 14.21 -21.55 20.54
N ARG A 414 14.11 -20.70 19.53
CA ARG A 414 14.39 -19.28 19.71
C ARG A 414 13.09 -18.62 20.10
N GLU A 415 12.97 -18.33 21.39
CA GLU A 415 11.95 -17.42 21.90
C GLU A 415 12.11 -16.08 21.16
N LEU A 416 11.27 -15.87 20.15
CA LEU A 416 11.13 -14.57 19.51
C LEU A 416 10.68 -13.57 20.58
N THR A 417 11.43 -12.49 20.70
CA THR A 417 11.03 -11.39 21.59
C THR A 417 9.68 -10.84 21.14
N ASP A 418 8.86 -10.32 22.07
CA ASP A 418 7.55 -9.73 21.73
C ASP A 418 7.66 -8.64 20.66
N GLU A 419 8.78 -7.93 20.65
CA GLU A 419 9.16 -6.94 19.64
C GLU A 419 9.29 -7.55 18.23
N GLU A 420 9.92 -8.72 18.10
CA GLU A 420 10.10 -9.42 16.82
C GLU A 420 8.79 -10.05 16.33
N ARG A 421 7.98 -10.56 17.25
CA ARG A 421 6.62 -11.03 16.98
C ARG A 421 5.76 -9.87 16.44
N ARG A 422 5.81 -8.71 17.12
CA ARG A 422 5.10 -7.50 16.70
C ARG A 422 5.58 -7.00 15.33
N ARG A 423 6.89 -7.00 15.06
CA ARG A 423 7.45 -6.61 13.74
C ARG A 423 7.02 -7.57 12.63
N MET A 424 7.01 -8.87 12.89
CA MET A 424 6.57 -9.87 11.92
C MET A 424 5.07 -9.72 11.65
N GLU A 425 4.28 -9.45 12.68
CA GLU A 425 2.85 -9.18 12.57
C GLU A 425 2.56 -7.86 11.85
N GLU A 426 3.26 -6.76 12.17
CA GLU A 426 3.19 -5.47 11.48
C GLU A 426 3.55 -5.61 9.99
N ARG A 427 4.61 -6.37 9.67
CA ARG A 427 5.04 -6.61 8.28
C ARG A 427 4.03 -7.48 7.52
N ALA A 428 3.50 -8.52 8.17
CA ALA A 428 2.43 -9.34 7.61
C ALA A 428 1.09 -8.57 7.55
N GLN A 429 0.89 -7.57 8.40
CA GLN A 429 -0.30 -6.72 8.43
C GLN A 429 -0.29 -5.70 7.31
N LEU A 430 0.85 -5.04 7.04
CA LEU A 430 1.04 -4.23 5.85
C LEU A 430 0.79 -5.03 4.55
N LEU A 431 1.18 -6.31 4.53
CA LEU A 431 0.91 -7.22 3.40
C LEU A 431 -0.54 -7.74 3.32
N ARG A 432 -1.34 -7.62 4.40
CA ARG A 432 -2.75 -8.06 4.48
C ARG A 432 -3.75 -6.89 4.39
N GLU A 433 -3.28 -5.67 4.60
CA GLU A 433 -4.01 -4.41 4.45
C GLU A 433 -3.95 -3.86 3.01
N HIS A 434 -3.04 -4.39 2.18
CA HIS A 434 -2.94 -4.20 0.72
C HIS A 434 -3.21 -5.54 -0.01
#